data_AF-A0A564Z5G3-F1
#
_entry.id   AF-A0A564Z5G3-F1
#
_cell.length_a   1.000
_cell.length_b   1.000
_cell.length_c   1.000
_cell.angle_alpha   90.00
_cell.angle_beta   90.00
_cell.angle_gamma   90.00
#
_symmetry.space_group_name_H-M   'P 1'
#
loop_
_entity.id
_entity.type
_entity.pdbx_description
1 polymer ?
#
loop_
_entity_poly.entity_id
_entity_poly.type
_entity_poly.pdbx_seq_one_letter_code
_entity_poly.pdbx_strand_id
1 'polypeptide(L)'
;LQIGALGGLPDTTDVEIECITESGRRTEVPVTILKECGRGYTKCRDGQCIRESQWCDGTPHCTDGSDEDAVFCIEPIRPPAPTVIVTPSEIDVSAWQPFNFTCISTDGSRLRSVFS
;
A
#
# COMPACT_ATOMS: atom_id res chain seq x y z
N LEU A 1 -10.95 -7.47 8.64
CA LEU A 1 -11.39 -8.83 8.23
C LEU A 1 -10.14 -9.66 7.97
N GLN A 2 -9.94 -10.76 8.69
CA GLN A 2 -8.80 -11.67 8.48
C GLN A 2 -9.26 -12.85 7.61
N ILE A 3 -8.53 -13.12 6.53
CA ILE A 3 -8.84 -14.14 5.55
C ILE A 3 -7.64 -15.08 5.44
N GLY A 4 -7.91 -16.39 5.42
CA GLY A 4 -6.89 -17.43 5.27
C GLY A 4 -7.17 -18.32 4.07
N ALA A 5 -6.17 -18.50 3.21
CA ALA A 5 -6.17 -19.46 2.13
C ALA A 5 -5.47 -20.74 2.61
N LEU A 6 -6.18 -21.54 3.41
CA LEU A 6 -5.59 -22.70 4.10
C LEU A 6 -5.12 -23.83 3.17
N GLY A 7 -5.65 -23.87 1.93
CA GLY A 7 -5.23 -24.82 0.90
C GLY A 7 -4.17 -24.29 -0.06
N GLY A 8 -3.76 -23.02 0.07
CA GLY A 8 -2.92 -22.35 -0.93
C GLY A 8 -3.58 -22.26 -2.32
N LEU A 9 -2.79 -21.85 -3.31
CA LEU A 9 -3.24 -21.66 -4.69
C LEU A 9 -2.32 -22.41 -5.67
N PRO A 10 -2.83 -22.91 -6.82
CA PRO A 10 -2.03 -23.53 -7.86
C PRO A 10 -1.14 -22.50 -8.60
N ASP A 11 -0.05 -22.96 -9.23
CA ASP A 11 0.88 -22.07 -9.95
C ASP A 11 0.36 -21.58 -11.31
N THR A 12 -0.77 -22.12 -11.77
CA THR A 12 -1.34 -21.85 -13.10
C THR A 12 -2.27 -20.62 -13.13
N THR A 13 -2.41 -19.89 -12.03
CA THR A 13 -3.37 -18.77 -11.92
C THR A 13 -2.73 -17.58 -11.21
N ASP A 14 -2.51 -16.49 -11.94
CA ASP A 14 -2.25 -15.16 -11.37
C ASP A 14 -3.54 -14.69 -10.68
N VAL A 15 -3.67 -14.94 -9.38
CA VAL A 15 -4.87 -14.58 -8.59
C VAL A 15 -4.68 -13.17 -8.02
N GLU A 16 -5.57 -12.25 -8.38
CA GLU A 16 -5.63 -10.92 -7.80
C GLU A 16 -6.64 -10.92 -6.63
N ILE A 17 -6.16 -10.55 -5.43
CA ILE A 17 -6.99 -10.49 -4.23
C ILE A 17 -7.53 -9.06 -4.08
N GLU A 18 -8.84 -8.90 -4.28
CA GLU A 18 -9.50 -7.60 -4.13
C GLU A 18 -10.21 -7.48 -2.78
N CYS A 19 -9.86 -6.45 -2.00
CA CYS A 19 -10.66 -5.99 -0.87
C CYS A 19 -11.62 -4.89 -1.35
N ILE A 20 -12.93 -5.11 -1.21
CA ILE A 20 -13.97 -4.20 -1.70
C ILE A 20 -14.85 -3.75 -0.53
N THR A 21 -15.17 -2.45 -0.46
CA THR A 21 -16.18 -1.93 0.48
C THR A 21 -17.60 -2.03 -0.09
N GLU A 22 -18.63 -2.10 0.77
CA GLU A 22 -20.04 -2.06 0.31
C GLU A 22 -20.38 -0.81 -0.52
N SER A 23 -19.61 0.28 -0.39
CA SER A 23 -19.73 1.50 -1.17
C SER A 23 -19.11 1.42 -2.58
N GLY A 24 -18.51 0.28 -2.96
CA GLY A 24 -17.89 0.07 -4.27
C GLY A 24 -16.46 0.60 -4.40
N ARG A 25 -15.80 0.99 -3.30
CA ARG A 25 -14.36 1.33 -3.33
C ARG A 25 -13.55 0.04 -3.31
N ARG A 26 -12.72 -0.14 -4.35
CA ARG A 26 -11.81 -1.28 -4.53
C ARG A 26 -10.37 -0.82 -4.29
N THR A 27 -9.52 -1.72 -3.83
CA THR A 27 -8.07 -1.50 -3.80
C THR A 27 -7.41 -2.69 -4.47
N GLU A 28 -6.80 -2.42 -5.62
CA GLU A 28 -5.93 -3.35 -6.33
C GLU A 28 -4.57 -3.36 -5.62
N VAL A 29 -3.85 -4.48 -5.67
CA VAL A 29 -2.49 -4.62 -5.12
C VAL A 29 -1.51 -4.36 -6.26
N PRO A 30 -1.04 -3.11 -6.51
CA PRO A 30 -0.10 -2.86 -7.59
C PRO A 30 1.28 -3.46 -7.29
N VAL A 31 1.79 -4.20 -8.27
CA VAL A 31 3.11 -4.84 -8.28
C VAL A 31 4.21 -3.87 -8.77
N THR A 32 5.17 -3.58 -7.88
CA THR A 32 6.59 -3.16 -8.04
C THR A 32 6.99 -1.87 -8.78
N ILE A 33 7.91 -1.09 -8.18
CA ILE A 33 9.25 -0.71 -8.72
C ILE A 33 10.23 -0.56 -7.53
N LEU A 34 11.47 -1.06 -7.67
CA LEU A 34 12.54 -0.96 -6.67
C LEU A 34 12.75 0.47 -6.19
N LYS A 35 12.23 0.80 -5.00
CA LYS A 35 12.55 2.03 -4.29
C LYS A 35 13.87 1.82 -3.56
N GLU A 36 14.90 2.61 -3.89
CA GLU A 36 16.20 2.61 -3.19
C GLU A 36 16.04 2.77 -1.66
N CYS A 37 15.00 3.50 -1.26
CA CYS A 37 14.50 3.56 0.09
C CYS A 37 13.37 2.53 0.21
N GLY A 38 13.53 1.48 1.02
CA GLY A 38 12.56 0.38 1.13
C GLY A 38 11.09 0.82 1.34
N ARG A 39 10.15 -0.14 1.32
CA ARG A 39 8.70 0.16 1.36
C ARG A 39 8.30 1.12 2.49
N GLY A 40 7.42 2.07 2.18
CA GLY A 40 7.00 3.11 3.13
C GLY A 40 7.98 4.29 3.22
N TYR A 41 9.06 4.26 2.45
CA TYR A 41 10.04 5.34 2.37
C TYR A 41 10.17 5.89 0.95
N THR A 42 10.55 7.16 0.90
CA THR A 42 10.86 7.91 -0.32
C THR A 42 12.23 8.57 -0.17
N LYS A 43 12.90 8.82 -1.29
CA LYS A 43 14.26 9.33 -1.34
C LYS A 43 14.25 10.85 -1.55
N CYS A 44 14.84 11.58 -0.61
CA CYS A 44 15.18 12.99 -0.73
C CYS A 44 16.16 13.21 -1.90
N ARG A 45 16.27 14.45 -2.37
CA ARG A 45 17.23 14.80 -3.44
C ARG A 45 18.69 14.58 -3.02
N ASP A 46 19.00 14.79 -1.74
CA ASP A 46 20.32 14.51 -1.15
C ASP A 46 20.59 13.00 -0.95
N GLY A 47 19.61 12.15 -1.25
CA GLY A 47 19.71 10.69 -1.17
C GLY A 47 19.32 10.08 0.17
N GLN A 48 18.95 10.91 1.16
CA GLN A 48 18.36 10.48 2.42
C GLN A 48 17.00 9.79 2.19
N CYS A 49 16.72 8.74 2.93
CA CYS A 49 15.41 8.10 2.92
C CYS A 49 14.54 8.62 4.07
N ILE A 50 13.37 9.16 3.77
CA ILE A 50 12.37 9.57 4.76
C ILE A 50 11.09 8.77 4.55
N ARG A 51 10.21 8.74 5.56
CA ARG A 51 8.93 8.03 5.41
C ARG A 51 8.07 8.75 4.38
N GLU A 52 7.26 8.00 3.64
CA GLU A 52 6.30 8.59 2.71
C GLU A 52 5.30 9.52 3.42
N SER A 53 5.02 9.28 4.71
CA SER A 53 4.21 10.16 5.54
C SER A 53 4.86 11.50 5.88
N GLN A 54 6.17 11.63 5.66
CA GLN A 54 6.97 12.82 5.92
C GLN A 54 7.17 13.68 4.66
N TRP A 55 6.57 13.30 3.54
CA TRP A 55 6.64 14.07 2.30
C TRP A 55 5.47 15.05 2.23
N CYS A 56 5.74 16.34 2.00
CA CYS A 56 4.75 17.42 1.99
C CYS A 56 3.86 17.46 3.26
N ASP A 57 4.47 17.25 4.42
CA ASP A 57 3.79 17.28 5.72
C ASP A 57 3.92 18.64 6.45
N GLY A 58 4.57 19.60 5.81
CA GLY A 58 4.79 20.96 6.31
C GLY A 58 5.98 21.06 7.26
N THR A 59 6.73 19.98 7.45
CA THR A 59 7.95 19.95 8.27
C THR A 59 9.10 19.41 7.43
N PRO A 60 10.24 20.12 7.32
CA PRO A 60 11.38 19.63 6.58
C PRO A 60 12.01 18.44 7.30
N HIS A 61 11.95 17.27 6.66
CA HIS A 61 12.55 16.01 7.08
C HIS A 61 13.77 15.66 6.24
N CYS A 62 13.82 16.07 4.98
CA CYS A 62 15.04 15.99 4.19
C CYS A 62 16.03 17.05 4.68
N THR A 63 17.32 16.69 4.75
CA THR A 63 18.39 17.64 5.07
C THR A 63 18.44 18.82 4.08
N ASP A 64 18.07 18.56 2.82
CA ASP A 64 17.97 19.57 1.77
C ASP A 64 16.58 20.22 1.63
N GLY A 65 15.61 19.79 2.45
CA GLY A 65 14.21 20.27 2.41
C GLY A 65 13.43 19.90 1.16
N SER A 66 13.93 18.97 0.32
CA SER A 66 13.27 18.56 -0.93
C SER A 66 11.89 17.96 -0.73
N ASP A 67 11.60 17.45 0.46
CA ASP A 67 10.29 16.95 0.86
C ASP A 67 9.23 18.03 1.06
N GLU A 68 9.63 19.30 1.18
CA GLU A 68 8.75 20.47 1.33
C GLU A 68 8.95 21.50 0.20
N ASP A 69 9.70 21.12 -0.84
CA ASP A 69 9.95 21.98 -1.99
C ASP A 69 8.64 22.16 -2.78
N ALA A 70 8.17 23.41 -2.89
CA ALA A 70 6.89 23.75 -3.49
C ALA A 70 6.72 23.29 -4.96
N VAL A 71 7.83 23.01 -5.66
CA VAL A 71 7.80 22.42 -7.02
C VAL A 71 7.30 20.97 -6.97
N PHE A 72 7.55 20.26 -5.87
CA PHE A 72 7.17 18.87 -5.63
C PHE A 72 5.95 18.75 -4.69
N CYS A 73 5.73 19.75 -3.84
CA CYS A 73 4.58 19.90 -2.95
C CYS A 73 3.59 20.91 -3.52
N ILE A 74 2.91 20.52 -4.60
CA ILE A 74 1.88 21.34 -5.22
C ILE A 74 0.54 21.05 -4.54
N GLU A 75 0.01 21.99 -3.74
CA GLU A 75 -1.38 21.92 -3.29
C GLU A 75 -2.32 22.10 -4.49
N PRO A 76 -3.36 21.25 -4.65
CA PRO A 76 -4.17 20.67 -3.56
C PRO A 76 -4.14 19.12 -3.51
N ILE A 77 -2.96 18.48 -3.45
CA ILE A 77 -2.82 17.02 -3.60
C ILE A 77 -2.21 16.37 -2.36
N ARG A 78 -2.91 16.38 -1.22
CA ARG A 78 -2.80 15.27 -0.27
C ARG A 78 -3.71 14.17 -0.82
N PRO A 79 -3.21 13.01 -1.29
CA PRO A 79 -4.09 11.87 -1.52
C PRO A 79 -4.77 11.59 -0.17
N PRO A 80 -6.11 11.54 -0.09
CA PRO A 80 -6.75 11.12 1.14
C PRO A 80 -6.20 9.75 1.52
N ALA A 81 -5.90 9.54 2.81
CA ALA A 81 -5.40 8.27 3.30
C ALA A 81 -6.28 7.13 2.73
N PRO A 82 -5.68 6.02 2.26
CA PRO A 82 -6.46 4.96 1.65
C PRO A 82 -7.48 4.45 2.67
N THR A 83 -8.74 4.43 2.25
CA THR A 83 -9.85 3.98 3.12
C THR A 83 -9.83 2.49 3.36
N VAL A 84 -9.04 1.74 2.58
CA VAL A 84 -8.86 0.30 2.68
C VAL A 84 -7.36 -0.01 2.66
N ILE A 85 -6.91 -0.79 3.63
CA ILE A 85 -5.51 -1.21 3.81
C ILE A 85 -5.46 -2.74 3.81
N VAL A 86 -4.51 -3.32 3.09
CA VAL A 86 -4.25 -4.77 3.07
C VAL A 86 -2.93 -5.07 3.77
N THR A 87 -2.89 -6.09 4.61
CA THR A 87 -1.68 -6.49 5.34
C THR A 87 -1.50 -8.02 5.32
N PRO A 88 -0.33 -8.55 4.89
CA PRO A 88 0.81 -7.82 4.37
C PRO A 88 0.53 -7.20 2.98
N SER A 89 1.26 -6.14 2.64
CA SER A 89 1.13 -5.44 1.34
C SER A 89 1.64 -6.27 0.14
N GLU A 90 2.22 -7.45 0.39
CA GLU A 90 2.64 -8.44 -0.58
C GLU A 90 2.70 -9.81 0.08
N ILE A 91 2.38 -10.85 -0.69
CA ILE A 91 2.34 -12.24 -0.24
C ILE A 91 3.17 -13.04 -1.25
N ASP A 92 4.36 -13.47 -0.84
CA ASP A 92 5.23 -14.37 -1.60
C ASP A 92 5.12 -15.77 -0.99
N VAL A 93 4.46 -16.69 -1.69
CA VAL A 93 4.22 -18.06 -1.22
C VAL A 93 4.31 -19.05 -2.37
N SER A 94 4.86 -20.23 -2.09
CA SER A 94 4.92 -21.29 -3.10
C SER A 94 3.53 -21.89 -3.36
N ALA A 95 3.36 -22.52 -4.52
CA ALA A 95 2.11 -23.20 -4.86
C ALA A 95 1.65 -24.12 -3.72
N TRP A 96 0.34 -24.08 -3.42
CA TRP A 96 -0.31 -24.84 -2.36
C TRP A 96 0.14 -24.53 -0.93
N GLN A 97 0.93 -23.48 -0.71
CA GLN A 97 1.26 -23.03 0.65
C GLN A 97 0.15 -22.16 1.24
N PRO A 98 -0.19 -22.37 2.52
CA PRO A 98 -1.19 -21.56 3.19
C PRO A 98 -0.69 -20.16 3.48
N PHE A 99 -1.57 -19.18 3.36
CA PHE A 99 -1.25 -17.79 3.70
C PHE A 99 -2.46 -17.05 4.25
N ASN A 100 -2.18 -15.98 4.98
CA ASN A 100 -3.19 -15.15 5.62
C ASN A 100 -2.97 -13.68 5.27
N PHE A 101 -4.06 -12.96 5.10
CA PHE A 101 -4.03 -11.51 4.93
C PHE A 101 -5.21 -10.86 5.64
N THR A 102 -5.10 -9.55 5.87
CA THR A 102 -6.12 -8.76 6.55
C THR A 102 -6.50 -7.56 5.69
N CYS A 103 -7.80 -7.41 5.41
CA CYS A 103 -8.36 -6.16 4.92
C CYS A 103 -8.79 -5.30 6.13
N ILE A 104 -8.36 -4.04 6.19
CA ILE A 104 -8.69 -3.06 7.23
C ILE A 104 -9.34 -1.86 6.56
N SER A 105 -10.49 -1.41 7.08
CA SER A 105 -11.13 -0.17 6.63
C SER A 105 -10.87 0.90 7.68
N THR A 106 -10.33 2.03 7.25
CA THR A 106 -10.02 3.17 8.12
C THR A 106 -11.19 4.14 8.29
N ASP A 107 -12.23 3.99 7.45
CA ASP A 107 -13.47 4.74 7.47
C ASP A 107 -14.64 4.00 8.16
N GLY A 108 -14.41 2.77 8.67
CA GLY A 108 -15.44 1.96 9.33
C GLY A 108 -16.41 1.24 8.38
N SER A 109 -16.16 1.32 7.07
CA SER A 109 -16.90 0.61 6.02
C SER A 109 -16.81 -0.91 6.18
N ARG A 110 -17.91 -1.62 5.87
CA ARG A 110 -17.93 -3.09 5.86
C ARG A 110 -17.18 -3.60 4.63
N LEU A 111 -16.31 -4.59 4.86
CA LEU A 111 -15.37 -5.13 3.87
C LEU A 111 -15.81 -6.51 3.39
N ARG A 112 -15.58 -6.79 2.11
CA ARG A 112 -15.73 -8.10 1.47
C ARG A 112 -14.47 -8.41 0.64
N SER A 113 -14.07 -9.68 0.62
CA SER A 113 -12.97 -10.18 -0.22
C SER A 113 -13.50 -11.03 -1.38
N VAL A 114 -12.89 -10.90 -2.55
CA VAL A 114 -13.14 -11.74 -3.73
C VAL A 114 -11.81 -12.32 -4.22
N PHE A 115 -11.82 -13.58 -4.64
CA PHE A 115 -10.72 -14.22 -5.35
C PHE A 115 -11.10 -14.25 -6.83
N SER A 116 -10.29 -13.64 -7.71
CA SER A 116 -10.49 -13.67 -9.16
C SER A 116 -9.39 -14.41 -9.88
#